data_AF-A0A224ZBX1-F1
#
_entry.id   AF-A0A224ZBX1-F1
#
_cell.length_a   1.000
_cell.length_b   1.000
_cell.length_c   1.000
_cell.angle_alpha   90.00
_cell.angle_beta   90.00
_cell.angle_gamma   90.00
#
_symmetry.space_group_name_H-M   'P 1'
#
loop_
_entity.id
_entity.type
_entity.pdbx_description
1 polymer ?
#
loop_
_entity_poly.entity_id
_entity_poly.type
_entity_poly.pdbx_seq_one_letter_code
_entity_poly.pdbx_strand_id
1 'polypeptide(L)'
;MAASQFADDLVRDYLRYRGFFASLKAFDSEIKADKDKGFRPDRVVEHLSACIESMDLVGLRDTWSHLDSHIFRRLEQSFIPTVRKLEMALLRMYVVACVTNSRQDKLTEFFDKMAPELHFQAEWKEWFALPFLKCVEDNPNFQVYFTRQWQEMMIISLRNFLSVVYQSMALPTLLSYDEDMNKMQFLQEENESLKQQLAAGRPEVCETADVLVAPEEPMDDFYVIAQEAPAAEGGRRILPALMRTFGNIQTSPVTGRKLQADQKKQTSEEQS
;
A
#
# COMPACT_ATOMS: atom_id res chain seq x y z
N MET A 1 -9.18 -2.90 14.79
CA MET A 1 -8.71 -1.71 15.55
C MET A 1 -7.45 -1.20 14.87
N ALA A 2 -7.09 0.09 14.99
CA ALA A 2 -5.88 0.59 14.35
C ALA A 2 -4.63 0.00 15.02
N ALA A 3 -3.61 -0.38 14.25
CA ALA A 3 -2.38 -1.00 14.78
C ALA A 3 -1.76 -0.14 15.89
N SER A 4 -1.64 1.18 15.68
CA SER A 4 -1.18 2.16 16.67
C SER A 4 -1.88 2.01 18.03
N GLN A 5 -3.21 1.81 18.03
CA GLN A 5 -4.00 1.72 19.26
C GLN A 5 -3.74 0.42 20.05
N PHE A 6 -3.42 -0.68 19.34
CA PHE A 6 -2.99 -1.92 19.97
C PHE A 6 -1.60 -1.78 20.60
N ALA A 7 -0.65 -1.14 19.91
CA ALA A 7 0.65 -0.80 20.50
C ALA A 7 0.51 0.10 21.74
N ASP A 8 -0.35 1.12 21.70
CA ASP A 8 -0.60 1.98 22.85
C ASP A 8 -1.08 1.17 24.06
N ASP A 9 -1.98 0.19 23.87
CA ASP A 9 -2.49 -0.65 24.94
C ASP A 9 -1.43 -1.61 25.50
N LEU A 10 -0.57 -2.18 24.66
CA LEU A 10 0.61 -2.95 25.10
C LEU A 10 1.58 -2.10 25.95
N VAL A 11 1.86 -0.87 25.52
CA VAL A 11 2.71 0.07 26.26
C VAL A 11 2.07 0.45 27.59
N ARG A 12 0.76 0.74 27.62
CA ARG A 12 0.03 1.00 28.87
C ARG A 12 0.11 -0.17 29.84
N ASP A 13 -0.09 -1.39 29.37
CA ASP A 13 -0.02 -2.59 30.22
C ASP A 13 1.38 -2.80 30.81
N TYR A 14 2.42 -2.72 29.98
CA TYR A 14 3.81 -2.81 30.42
C TYR A 14 4.16 -1.74 31.49
N LEU A 15 3.77 -0.48 31.27
CA LEU A 15 4.03 0.60 32.22
C LEU A 15 3.28 0.40 33.55
N ARG A 16 2.06 -0.15 33.53
CA ARG A 16 1.31 -0.53 34.75
C ARG A 16 2.00 -1.67 35.48
N TYR A 17 2.36 -2.75 34.79
CA TYR A 17 3.03 -3.92 35.37
C TYR A 17 4.34 -3.55 36.08
N ARG A 18 5.12 -2.63 35.50
CA ARG A 18 6.38 -2.13 36.11
C ARG A 18 6.19 -1.08 37.21
N GLY A 19 4.97 -0.59 37.44
CA GLY A 19 4.67 0.47 38.41
C GLY A 19 5.11 1.87 37.97
N PHE A 20 5.32 2.10 36.67
CA PHE A 20 5.82 3.37 36.12
C PHE A 20 4.70 4.40 35.92
N PHE A 21 3.94 4.68 36.99
CA PHE A 21 2.72 5.51 36.95
C PHE A 21 2.96 6.96 36.45
N ALA A 22 4.12 7.54 36.74
CA ALA A 22 4.49 8.87 36.23
C ALA A 22 4.64 8.87 34.70
N SER A 23 5.36 7.88 34.16
CA SER A 23 5.54 7.69 32.71
C SER A 23 4.22 7.34 32.01
N LEU A 24 3.38 6.51 32.63
CA LEU A 24 2.04 6.20 32.11
C LEU A 24 1.17 7.45 31.98
N LYS A 25 1.18 8.33 33.00
CA LYS A 25 0.44 9.60 32.96
C LYS A 25 0.98 10.56 31.89
N ALA A 26 2.30 10.60 31.68
CA ALA A 26 2.91 11.38 30.61
C ALA A 26 2.49 10.84 29.22
N PHE A 27 2.61 9.53 29.01
CA PHE A 27 2.22 8.84 27.77
C PHE A 27 0.74 9.05 27.40
N ASP A 28 -0.18 8.87 28.36
CA ASP A 28 -1.61 9.14 28.15
C ASP A 28 -1.92 10.64 27.92
N SER A 29 -1.02 11.55 28.31
CA SER A 29 -1.12 12.99 28.01
C SER A 29 -0.61 13.31 26.60
N GLU A 30 0.48 12.68 26.18
CA GLU A 30 1.06 12.82 24.83
C GLU A 30 0.10 12.26 23.77
N ILE A 31 -0.49 11.08 24.00
CA ILE A 31 -1.52 10.50 23.12
C ILE A 31 -2.74 11.42 22.95
N LYS A 32 -3.12 12.17 23.99
CA LYS A 32 -4.22 13.15 23.90
C LYS A 32 -3.83 14.42 23.14
N ALA A 33 -2.56 14.79 23.20
CA ALA A 33 -2.00 15.91 22.47
C ALA A 33 -1.61 15.57 21.01
N ASP A 34 -1.75 14.30 20.60
CA ASP A 34 -1.30 13.82 19.31
C ASP A 34 -1.97 14.56 18.12
N LYS A 35 -1.11 15.08 17.24
CA LYS A 35 -1.46 15.76 16.00
C LYS A 35 -1.60 14.80 14.83
N ASP A 36 -0.89 13.66 14.84
CA ASP A 36 -0.97 12.61 13.81
C ASP A 36 -2.26 11.75 13.94
N LYS A 37 -3.04 11.96 15.02
CA LYS A 37 -4.33 11.32 15.32
C LYS A 37 -4.28 9.78 15.38
N GLY A 38 -3.14 9.24 15.78
CA GLY A 38 -2.82 7.81 15.82
C GLY A 38 -2.58 7.20 14.43
N PHE A 39 -2.18 8.02 13.45
CA PHE A 39 -2.08 7.65 12.03
C PHE A 39 -3.40 7.07 11.49
N ARG A 40 -4.52 7.71 11.84
CA ARG A 40 -5.86 7.34 11.38
C ARG A 40 -6.33 8.30 10.28
N PRO A 41 -6.40 7.86 9.00
CA PRO A 41 -6.87 8.68 7.89
C PRO A 41 -8.23 9.31 8.17
N ASP A 42 -9.15 8.54 8.77
CA ASP A 42 -10.49 8.99 9.12
C ASP A 42 -10.47 10.26 9.98
N ARG A 43 -9.69 10.25 11.07
CA ARG A 43 -9.65 11.33 12.06
C ARG A 43 -8.99 12.59 11.52
N VAL A 44 -7.97 12.42 10.66
CA VAL A 44 -7.32 13.56 9.99
C VAL A 44 -8.29 14.22 9.02
N VAL A 45 -9.00 13.41 8.21
CA VAL A 45 -10.02 13.91 7.27
C VAL A 45 -11.19 14.56 7.99
N GLU A 46 -11.70 13.94 9.07
CA GLU A 46 -12.75 14.51 9.92
C GLU A 46 -12.33 15.86 10.53
N HIS A 47 -11.07 15.99 10.97
CA HIS A 47 -10.55 17.25 11.49
C HIS A 47 -10.44 18.35 10.41
N LEU A 48 -9.94 18.00 9.22
CA LEU A 48 -9.84 18.92 8.09
C LEU A 48 -11.23 19.39 7.61
N SER A 49 -12.21 18.48 7.53
CA SER A 49 -13.61 18.83 7.26
C SER A 49 -14.18 19.76 8.33
N ALA A 50 -13.96 19.48 9.62
CA ALA A 50 -14.42 20.35 10.71
C ALA A 50 -13.79 21.76 10.66
N CYS A 51 -12.53 21.89 10.22
CA CYS A 51 -11.90 23.20 9.99
C CYS A 51 -12.56 23.97 8.83
N ILE A 52 -13.02 23.26 7.79
CA ILE A 52 -13.76 23.86 6.67
C ILE A 52 -15.17 24.29 7.10
N GLU A 53 -15.90 23.42 7.81
CA GLU A 53 -17.24 23.71 8.34
C GLU A 53 -17.25 24.90 9.31
N SER A 54 -16.23 25.02 10.17
CA SER A 54 -16.05 26.13 11.11
C SER A 54 -15.38 27.38 10.51
N MET A 55 -14.88 27.30 9.27
CA MET A 55 -14.11 28.34 8.58
C MET A 55 -12.88 28.81 9.38
N ASP A 56 -12.16 27.84 9.92
CA ASP A 56 -10.84 28.00 10.52
C ASP A 56 -9.74 27.69 9.49
N LEU A 57 -9.37 28.71 8.72
CA LEU A 57 -8.24 28.63 7.80
C LEU A 57 -6.91 28.34 8.51
N VAL A 58 -6.74 28.77 9.76
CA VAL A 58 -5.48 28.62 10.49
C VAL A 58 -5.32 27.16 10.91
N GLY A 59 -6.34 26.58 11.57
CA GLY A 59 -6.36 25.14 11.91
C GLY A 59 -6.25 24.24 10.68
N LEU A 60 -6.86 24.62 9.54
CA LEU A 60 -6.74 23.90 8.28
C LEU A 60 -5.29 23.89 7.76
N ARG A 61 -4.65 25.06 7.71
CA ARG A 61 -3.25 25.20 7.28
C ARG A 61 -2.27 24.51 8.22
N ASP A 62 -2.44 24.68 9.52
CA ASP A 62 -1.56 24.10 10.54
C ASP A 62 -1.62 22.57 10.48
N THR A 63 -2.81 22.00 10.27
CA THR A 63 -2.98 20.55 10.08
C THR A 63 -2.28 20.08 8.80
N TRP A 64 -2.47 20.76 7.66
CA TRP A 64 -1.82 20.39 6.41
C TRP A 64 -0.29 20.53 6.46
N SER A 65 0.21 21.62 7.04
CA SER A 65 1.64 21.89 7.23
C SER A 65 2.30 20.89 8.19
N HIS A 66 1.58 20.44 9.23
CA HIS A 66 2.03 19.34 10.09
C HIS A 66 2.18 18.04 9.29
N LEU A 67 1.19 17.67 8.47
CA LEU A 67 1.30 16.50 7.59
C LEU A 67 2.44 16.64 6.58
N ASP A 68 2.63 17.80 5.96
CA ASP A 68 3.71 18.01 4.99
C ASP A 68 5.10 17.90 5.63
N SER A 69 5.30 18.63 6.73
CA SER A 69 6.59 18.70 7.43
C SER A 69 6.97 17.44 8.22
N HIS A 70 6.01 16.61 8.63
CA HIS A 70 6.26 15.38 9.39
C HIS A 70 6.20 14.13 8.51
N ILE A 71 5.24 14.07 7.59
CA ILE A 71 4.85 12.87 6.84
C ILE A 71 5.21 13.00 5.36
N PHE A 72 4.68 13.99 4.63
CA PHE A 72 4.85 14.04 3.17
C PHE A 72 6.30 14.32 2.74
N ARG A 73 7.09 15.03 3.54
CA ARG A 73 8.54 15.20 3.29
C ARG A 73 9.34 13.88 3.25
N ARG A 74 8.78 12.78 3.75
CA ARG A 74 9.40 11.44 3.78
C ARG A 74 8.93 10.55 2.63
N LEU A 75 7.96 11.00 1.84
CA LEU A 75 7.44 10.27 0.69
C LEU A 75 8.40 10.33 -0.49
N GLU A 76 8.26 9.34 -1.39
CA GLU A 76 8.88 9.39 -2.69
C GLU A 76 8.40 10.61 -3.50
N GLN A 77 9.29 11.14 -4.34
CA GLN A 77 9.00 12.31 -5.20
C GLN A 77 7.81 12.08 -6.15
N SER A 78 7.49 10.81 -6.45
CA SER A 78 6.32 10.36 -7.22
C SER A 78 4.99 10.82 -6.62
N PHE A 79 4.90 10.96 -5.29
CA PHE A 79 3.66 11.36 -4.60
C PHE A 79 3.48 12.88 -4.48
N ILE A 80 4.54 13.68 -4.62
CA ILE A 80 4.50 15.15 -4.43
C ILE A 80 3.47 15.85 -5.35
N PRO A 81 3.28 15.47 -6.63
CA PRO A 81 2.22 16.03 -7.46
C PRO A 81 0.80 15.73 -6.93
N THR A 82 0.62 14.58 -6.28
CA THR A 82 -0.65 14.18 -5.67
C THR A 82 -0.92 14.94 -4.38
N VAL A 83 0.10 15.11 -3.53
CA VAL A 83 0.04 15.96 -2.32
C VAL A 83 -0.42 17.37 -2.70
N ARG A 84 0.25 18.01 -3.67
CA ARG A 84 -0.12 19.36 -4.15
C ARG A 84 -1.54 19.41 -4.71
N LYS A 85 -1.96 18.43 -5.50
CA LYS A 85 -3.35 18.37 -6.03
C LYS A 85 -4.39 18.29 -4.91
N LEU A 86 -4.13 17.51 -3.86
CA LEU A 86 -5.00 17.39 -2.69
C LEU A 86 -5.03 18.68 -1.87
N GLU A 87 -3.88 19.33 -1.66
CA GLU A 87 -3.81 20.65 -1.01
C GLU A 87 -4.63 21.70 -1.76
N MET A 88 -4.44 21.81 -3.09
CA MET A 88 -5.18 22.77 -3.90
C MET A 88 -6.69 22.47 -3.90
N ALA A 89 -7.08 21.18 -3.89
CA ALA A 89 -8.48 20.79 -3.73
C ALA A 89 -9.05 21.16 -2.34
N LEU A 90 -8.26 21.00 -1.27
CA LEU A 90 -8.63 21.35 0.10
C LEU A 90 -8.87 22.85 0.28
N LEU A 91 -7.95 23.68 -0.23
CA LEU A 91 -8.08 25.13 -0.24
C LEU A 91 -9.28 25.59 -1.09
N ARG A 92 -9.54 24.96 -2.24
CA ARG A 92 -10.75 25.23 -3.05
C ARG A 92 -12.03 24.86 -2.32
N MET A 93 -12.05 23.73 -1.61
CA MET A 93 -13.20 23.30 -0.83
C MET A 93 -13.49 24.27 0.33
N TYR A 94 -12.46 24.81 0.98
CA TYR A 94 -12.60 25.90 1.96
C TYR A 94 -13.20 27.18 1.34
N VAL A 95 -12.71 27.59 0.17
CA VAL A 95 -13.23 28.77 -0.55
C VAL A 95 -14.70 28.58 -0.94
N VAL A 96 -15.07 27.42 -1.49
CA VAL A 96 -16.47 27.07 -1.80
C VAL A 96 -17.33 27.12 -0.55
N ALA A 97 -16.88 26.54 0.57
CA ALA A 97 -17.62 26.58 1.84
C ALA A 97 -17.86 28.01 2.35
N CYS A 98 -16.89 28.93 2.20
CA CYS A 98 -17.09 30.34 2.53
C CYS A 98 -18.18 30.99 1.68
N VAL A 99 -18.22 30.68 0.38
CA VAL A 99 -19.19 31.23 -0.58
C VAL A 99 -20.60 30.69 -0.30
N THR A 100 -20.76 29.37 -0.21
CA THR A 100 -22.06 28.72 0.03
C THR A 100 -22.69 29.14 1.36
N ASN A 101 -21.89 29.37 2.40
CA ASN A 101 -22.37 29.90 3.68
C ASN A 101 -22.49 31.43 3.73
N SER A 102 -22.29 32.14 2.61
CA SER A 102 -22.35 33.61 2.50
C SER A 102 -21.36 34.36 3.42
N ARG A 103 -20.24 33.74 3.78
CA ARG A 103 -19.19 34.29 4.67
C ARG A 103 -18.09 34.98 3.89
N GLN A 104 -18.44 36.13 3.32
CA GLN A 104 -17.55 37.00 2.54
C GLN A 104 -16.36 37.54 3.35
N ASP A 105 -16.51 37.69 4.67
CA ASP A 105 -15.44 38.02 5.60
C ASP A 105 -14.32 36.96 5.59
N LYS A 106 -14.71 35.67 5.62
CA LYS A 106 -13.79 34.53 5.56
C LYS A 106 -13.20 34.30 4.18
N LEU A 107 -13.94 34.65 3.13
CA LEU A 107 -13.42 34.64 1.76
C LEU A 107 -12.33 35.71 1.56
N THR A 108 -12.54 36.92 2.07
CA THR A 108 -11.53 37.99 2.05
C THR A 108 -10.31 37.60 2.90
N GLU A 109 -10.52 37.11 4.12
CA GLU A 109 -9.43 36.62 5.00
C GLU A 109 -8.57 35.54 4.32
N PHE A 110 -9.19 34.65 3.54
CA PHE A 110 -8.49 33.64 2.76
C PHE A 110 -7.57 34.27 1.72
N PHE A 111 -8.09 35.15 0.87
CA PHE A 111 -7.27 35.74 -0.19
C PHE A 111 -6.18 36.66 0.37
N ASP A 112 -6.44 37.44 1.43
CA ASP A 112 -5.42 38.27 2.07
C ASP A 112 -4.25 37.45 2.62
N LYS A 113 -4.53 36.28 3.23
CA LYS A 113 -3.50 35.40 3.80
C LYS A 113 -2.81 34.52 2.75
N MET A 114 -3.54 34.04 1.75
CA MET A 114 -3.04 33.04 0.79
C MET A 114 -2.52 33.63 -0.51
N ALA A 115 -2.88 34.87 -0.89
CA ALA A 115 -2.46 35.47 -2.14
C ALA A 115 -0.93 35.42 -2.39
N PRO A 116 -0.04 35.70 -1.41
CA PRO A 116 1.41 35.66 -1.66
C PRO A 116 1.93 34.29 -2.10
N GLU A 117 1.30 33.21 -1.63
CA GLU A 117 1.67 31.83 -1.94
C GLU A 117 0.98 31.32 -3.22
N LEU A 118 -0.28 31.71 -3.42
CA LEU A 118 -1.11 31.23 -4.54
C LEU A 118 -0.93 32.03 -5.83
N HIS A 119 -0.42 33.27 -5.79
CA HIS A 119 -0.25 34.12 -6.98
C HIS A 119 0.65 33.50 -8.06
N PHE A 120 1.63 32.68 -7.65
CA PHE A 120 2.53 31.99 -8.57
C PHE A 120 1.95 30.70 -9.17
N GLN A 121 0.76 30.27 -8.74
CA GLN A 121 0.10 29.07 -9.25
C GLN A 121 -0.97 29.43 -10.27
N ALA A 122 -0.77 29.01 -11.52
CA ALA A 122 -1.64 29.36 -12.65
C ALA A 122 -3.09 28.90 -12.43
N GLU A 123 -3.29 27.80 -11.72
CA GLU A 123 -4.60 27.21 -11.43
C GLU A 123 -5.42 28.00 -10.38
N TRP A 124 -4.84 29.04 -9.77
CA TRP A 124 -5.53 29.99 -8.89
C TRP A 124 -5.87 31.32 -9.55
N LYS A 125 -5.35 31.60 -10.75
CA LYS A 125 -5.53 32.88 -11.44
C LYS A 125 -7.01 33.29 -11.57
N GLU A 126 -7.88 32.35 -11.93
CA GLU A 126 -9.32 32.61 -12.08
C GLU A 126 -10.03 32.72 -10.72
N TRP A 127 -9.55 32.01 -9.70
CA TRP A 127 -10.11 32.02 -8.35
C TRP A 127 -9.95 33.39 -7.66
N PHE A 128 -8.93 34.18 -8.00
CA PHE A 128 -8.81 35.56 -7.51
C PHE A 128 -9.93 36.51 -7.99
N ALA A 129 -10.67 36.16 -9.06
CA ALA A 129 -11.84 36.92 -9.48
C ALA A 129 -13.09 36.61 -8.62
N LEU A 130 -13.08 35.50 -7.87
CA LEU A 130 -14.25 34.93 -7.20
C LEU A 130 -14.96 35.91 -6.23
N PRO A 131 -14.27 36.71 -5.39
CA PRO A 131 -14.91 37.70 -4.52
C PRO A 131 -15.73 38.78 -5.26
N PHE A 132 -15.50 38.97 -6.56
CA PHE A 132 -16.15 39.98 -7.40
C PHE A 132 -17.24 39.39 -8.31
N LEU A 133 -17.37 38.06 -8.37
CA LEU A 133 -18.36 37.37 -9.20
C LEU A 133 -19.71 37.25 -8.49
N LYS A 134 -20.79 37.49 -9.23
CA LYS A 134 -22.16 37.17 -8.82
C LYS A 134 -22.54 35.81 -9.40
N CYS A 135 -23.32 35.02 -8.64
CA CYS A 135 -23.76 33.68 -9.03
C CYS A 135 -22.59 32.76 -9.45
N VAL A 136 -21.60 32.60 -8.56
CA VAL A 136 -20.39 31.77 -8.82
C VAL A 136 -20.76 30.31 -9.15
N GLU A 137 -21.86 29.81 -8.60
CA GLU A 137 -22.36 28.45 -8.79
C GLU A 137 -22.83 28.16 -10.23
N ASP A 138 -23.24 29.21 -10.98
CA ASP A 138 -23.66 29.12 -12.38
C ASP A 138 -22.49 29.26 -13.37
N ASN A 139 -21.30 29.65 -12.91
CA ASN A 139 -20.14 29.84 -13.76
C ASN A 139 -19.55 28.47 -14.17
N PRO A 140 -19.44 28.14 -15.48
CA PRO A 140 -18.93 26.85 -15.94
C PRO A 140 -17.55 26.46 -15.38
N ASN A 141 -16.69 27.44 -15.06
CA ASN A 141 -15.35 27.18 -14.54
C ASN A 141 -15.37 26.79 -13.05
N PHE A 142 -16.43 27.14 -12.30
CA PHE A 142 -16.53 26.92 -10.86
C PHE A 142 -17.65 25.94 -10.44
N GLN A 143 -18.70 25.79 -11.25
CA GLN A 143 -19.91 25.00 -10.93
C GLN A 143 -19.59 23.59 -10.40
N VAL A 144 -18.60 22.90 -10.97
CA VAL A 144 -18.22 21.54 -10.56
C VAL A 144 -17.80 21.46 -9.08
N TYR A 145 -17.15 22.50 -8.54
CA TYR A 145 -16.65 22.54 -7.17
C TYR A 145 -17.78 22.77 -6.12
N PHE A 146 -18.91 23.34 -6.55
CA PHE A 146 -20.12 23.47 -5.73
C PHE A 146 -20.93 22.16 -5.68
N THR A 147 -20.61 21.16 -6.51
CA THR A 147 -21.31 19.87 -6.45
C THR A 147 -20.90 19.06 -5.23
N ARG A 148 -21.90 18.50 -4.54
CA ARG A 148 -21.69 17.55 -3.44
C ARG A 148 -20.84 16.34 -3.87
N GLN A 149 -21.02 15.86 -5.10
CA GLN A 149 -20.23 14.76 -5.67
C GLN A 149 -18.74 15.07 -5.72
N TRP A 150 -18.35 16.30 -6.09
CA TRP A 150 -16.94 16.70 -6.10
C TRP A 150 -16.36 16.71 -4.67
N GLN A 151 -17.11 17.25 -3.70
CA GLN A 151 -16.69 17.29 -2.29
C GLN A 151 -16.52 15.88 -1.71
N GLU A 152 -17.49 14.99 -1.93
CA GLU A 152 -17.42 13.59 -1.48
C GLU A 152 -16.25 12.84 -2.14
N MET A 153 -16.04 13.00 -3.45
CA MET A 153 -14.94 12.37 -4.17
C MET A 153 -13.57 12.88 -3.71
N MET A 154 -13.46 14.17 -3.41
CA MET A 154 -12.25 14.78 -2.84
C MET A 154 -11.93 14.18 -1.46
N ILE A 155 -12.92 14.11 -0.57
CA ILE A 155 -12.79 13.56 0.78
C ILE A 155 -12.39 12.08 0.75
N ILE A 156 -13.00 11.28 -0.14
CA ILE A 156 -12.62 9.87 -0.36
C ILE A 156 -11.19 9.76 -0.88
N SER A 157 -10.81 10.60 -1.86
CA SER A 157 -9.46 10.61 -2.44
C SER A 157 -8.39 10.94 -1.40
N LEU A 158 -8.66 11.93 -0.53
CA LEU A 158 -7.77 12.30 0.56
C LEU A 158 -7.63 11.18 1.61
N ARG A 159 -8.75 10.56 2.02
CA ARG A 159 -8.74 9.42 2.96
C ARG A 159 -7.95 8.24 2.40
N ASN A 160 -8.16 7.90 1.13
CA ASN A 160 -7.44 6.81 0.45
C ASN A 160 -5.95 7.13 0.31
N PHE A 161 -5.58 8.36 -0.06
CA PHE A 161 -4.18 8.78 -0.15
C PHE A 161 -3.47 8.66 1.21
N LEU A 162 -4.06 9.20 2.29
CA LEU A 162 -3.51 9.06 3.64
C LEU A 162 -3.41 7.59 4.08
N SER A 163 -4.35 6.74 3.67
CA SER A 163 -4.29 5.30 3.95
C SER A 163 -3.08 4.63 3.29
N VAL A 164 -2.82 4.90 2.01
CA VAL A 164 -1.64 4.40 1.29
C VAL A 164 -0.35 4.95 1.90
N VAL A 165 -0.31 6.24 2.21
CA VAL A 165 0.84 6.90 2.85
C VAL A 165 1.17 6.26 4.19
N TYR A 166 0.19 6.05 5.08
CA TYR A 166 0.44 5.45 6.39
C TYR A 166 0.77 3.95 6.31
N GLN A 167 0.21 3.21 5.35
CA GLN A 167 0.61 1.82 5.07
C GLN A 167 2.04 1.70 4.54
N SER A 168 2.55 2.72 3.84
CA SER A 168 3.94 2.75 3.35
C SER A 168 4.97 3.14 4.42
N MET A 169 4.55 3.54 5.62
CA MET A 169 5.46 3.87 6.71
C MET A 169 6.04 2.63 7.37
N ALA A 170 7.33 2.66 7.69
CA ALA A 170 7.95 1.64 8.52
C ALA A 170 7.30 1.62 9.91
N LEU A 171 6.62 0.52 10.24
CA LEU A 171 6.01 0.30 11.54
C LEU A 171 7.09 0.12 12.64
N PRO A 172 6.83 0.57 13.88
CA PRO A 172 7.64 0.20 15.04
C PRO A 172 7.73 -1.33 15.19
N THR A 173 8.89 -1.84 15.61
CA THR A 173 9.11 -3.29 15.84
C THR A 173 8.10 -3.92 16.81
N LEU A 174 7.54 -3.13 17.73
CA LEU A 174 6.47 -3.58 18.62
C LEU A 174 5.20 -4.04 17.86
N LEU A 175 4.95 -3.45 16.69
CA LEU A 175 3.84 -3.81 15.81
C LEU A 175 4.20 -4.90 14.80
N SER A 176 5.48 -5.04 14.41
CA SER A 176 5.88 -6.16 13.56
C SER A 176 5.78 -7.49 14.30
N TYR A 177 5.98 -7.53 15.63
CA TYR A 177 6.02 -8.78 16.40
C TYR A 177 4.75 -9.64 16.24
N ASP A 178 3.56 -9.06 16.20
CA ASP A 178 2.31 -9.82 16.02
C ASP A 178 2.17 -10.34 14.58
N GLU A 179 2.51 -9.52 13.58
CA GLU A 179 2.52 -9.92 12.17
C GLU A 179 3.57 -11.03 11.91
N ASP A 180 4.77 -10.88 12.49
CA ASP A 180 5.87 -11.85 12.44
C ASP A 180 5.50 -13.16 13.15
N MET A 181 4.80 -13.10 14.29
CA MET A 181 4.32 -14.28 15.02
C MET A 181 3.26 -15.04 14.23
N ASN A 182 2.24 -14.35 13.71
CA ASN A 182 1.18 -14.95 12.89
C ASN A 182 1.75 -15.58 11.62
N LYS A 183 2.70 -14.89 10.96
CA LYS A 183 3.43 -15.41 9.81
C LYS A 183 4.28 -16.64 10.16
N MET A 184 4.92 -16.65 11.33
CA MET A 184 5.71 -17.79 11.80
C MET A 184 4.83 -19.01 12.12
N GLN A 185 3.63 -18.82 12.69
CA GLN A 185 2.66 -19.91 12.87
C GLN A 185 2.21 -20.49 11.52
N PHE A 186 1.80 -19.65 10.57
CA PHE A 186 1.40 -20.10 9.23
C PHE A 186 2.54 -20.87 8.53
N LEU A 187 3.77 -20.38 8.60
CA LEU A 187 4.94 -21.06 8.04
C LEU A 187 5.30 -22.37 8.75
N GLN A 188 4.95 -22.52 10.04
CA GLN A 188 5.10 -23.76 10.79
C GLN A 188 4.05 -24.79 10.36
N GLU A 189 2.77 -24.39 10.27
CA GLU A 189 1.67 -25.25 9.78
C GLU A 189 1.92 -25.72 8.34
N GLU A 190 2.37 -24.83 7.46
CA GLU A 190 2.80 -25.19 6.09
C GLU A 190 3.98 -26.17 6.11
N ASN A 191 4.98 -25.96 6.97
CA ASN A 191 6.10 -26.89 7.13
C ASN A 191 5.64 -28.28 7.58
N GLU A 192 4.70 -28.36 8.53
CA GLU A 192 4.17 -29.62 9.02
C GLU A 192 3.34 -30.34 7.96
N SER A 193 2.51 -29.61 7.21
CA SER A 193 1.78 -30.16 6.06
C SER A 193 2.72 -30.71 4.98
N LEU A 194 3.77 -29.95 4.62
CA LEU A 194 4.78 -30.40 3.65
C LEU A 194 5.58 -31.61 4.16
N LYS A 195 5.93 -31.66 5.46
CA LYS A 195 6.56 -32.83 6.08
C LYS A 195 5.65 -34.06 6.06
N GLN A 196 4.35 -33.90 6.35
CA GLN A 196 3.37 -34.98 6.27
C GLN A 196 3.20 -35.49 4.83
N GLN A 197 3.15 -34.60 3.84
CA GLN A 197 3.11 -34.98 2.42
C GLN A 197 4.38 -35.71 1.97
N LEU A 198 5.56 -35.28 2.42
CA LEU A 198 6.83 -35.98 2.16
C LEU A 198 6.93 -37.33 2.87
N ALA A 199 6.33 -37.47 4.06
CA ALA A 199 6.24 -38.75 4.77
C ALA A 199 5.27 -39.72 4.06
N ALA A 200 4.09 -39.26 3.68
CA ALA A 200 3.09 -40.05 2.95
C ALA A 200 3.50 -40.39 1.50
N GLY A 201 4.34 -39.54 0.89
CA GLY A 201 4.94 -39.78 -0.43
C GLY A 201 6.18 -40.68 -0.41
N ARG A 202 6.66 -41.09 0.77
CA ARG A 202 7.73 -42.08 0.91
C ARG A 202 7.11 -43.48 0.88
N PRO A 203 7.42 -44.34 -0.10
CA PRO A 203 6.95 -45.72 -0.05
C PRO A 203 7.60 -46.41 1.16
N GLU A 204 6.78 -47.10 1.96
CA GLU A 204 7.31 -47.91 3.05
C GLU A 204 8.17 -49.04 2.47
N VAL A 205 9.43 -49.10 2.90
CA VAL A 205 10.25 -50.29 2.71
C VAL A 205 9.72 -51.34 3.69
N CYS A 206 8.82 -52.18 3.17
CA CYS A 206 8.11 -53.19 3.94
C CYS A 206 9.09 -54.13 4.66
N GLU A 207 9.07 -54.13 5.99
CA GLU A 207 9.81 -55.10 6.81
C GLU A 207 9.12 -56.47 6.76
N THR A 208 9.48 -57.29 5.76
CA THR A 208 9.27 -58.75 5.81
C THR A 208 10.62 -59.44 5.86
N ALA A 209 11.14 -59.62 7.08
CA ALA A 209 12.29 -60.48 7.30
C ALA A 209 11.85 -61.96 7.24
N ASP A 210 12.28 -62.69 6.22
CA ASP A 210 13.01 -63.95 6.43
C ASP A 210 13.69 -64.51 5.16
N VAL A 211 14.72 -65.34 5.37
CA VAL A 211 15.49 -66.14 4.37
C VAL A 211 16.49 -65.41 3.45
N LEU A 212 17.67 -65.12 4.03
CA LEU A 212 19.00 -65.45 3.50
C LEU A 212 19.21 -65.64 1.97
N VAL A 213 19.44 -64.55 1.23
CA VAL A 213 20.55 -64.43 0.26
C VAL A 213 21.04 -62.98 0.33
N ALA A 214 22.33 -62.73 0.49
CA ALA A 214 22.88 -61.37 0.44
C ALA A 214 22.85 -60.84 -1.01
N PRO A 215 22.10 -59.77 -1.33
CA PRO A 215 22.27 -59.05 -2.58
C PRO A 215 23.51 -58.16 -2.47
N GLU A 216 24.32 -58.10 -3.52
CA GLU A 216 25.58 -57.35 -3.50
C GLU A 216 25.36 -55.86 -3.19
N GLU A 217 26.35 -55.24 -2.54
CA GLU A 217 26.35 -53.80 -2.27
C GLU A 217 26.08 -53.02 -3.57
N PRO A 218 25.26 -51.96 -3.56
CA PRO A 218 25.03 -51.15 -4.75
C PRO A 218 26.35 -50.52 -5.19
N MET A 219 26.90 -51.07 -6.27
CA MET A 219 28.21 -50.72 -6.81
C MET A 219 28.29 -49.21 -7.08
N ASP A 220 29.32 -48.58 -6.52
CA ASP A 220 29.52 -47.14 -6.57
C ASP A 220 29.94 -46.71 -8.00
N ASP A 221 28.95 -46.49 -8.89
CA ASP A 221 29.17 -46.10 -10.29
C ASP A 221 30.01 -44.82 -10.45
N PHE A 222 30.13 -44.01 -9.39
CA PHE A 222 31.03 -42.85 -9.33
C PHE A 222 32.52 -43.20 -9.13
N TYR A 223 32.83 -44.39 -8.62
CA TYR A 223 34.20 -44.84 -8.36
C TYR A 223 34.89 -45.35 -9.63
N VAL A 224 34.12 -45.92 -10.56
CA VAL A 224 34.62 -46.45 -11.85
C VAL A 224 35.27 -45.36 -12.71
N ILE A 225 34.72 -44.14 -12.70
CA ILE A 225 35.22 -43.01 -13.50
C ILE A 225 36.64 -42.58 -13.07
N ALA A 226 37.03 -42.83 -11.82
CA ALA A 226 38.29 -42.33 -11.25
C ALA A 226 39.49 -43.28 -11.39
N GLN A 227 39.29 -44.55 -11.78
CA GLN A 227 40.36 -45.56 -11.72
C GLN A 227 41.00 -45.95 -13.06
N GLU A 228 40.36 -45.69 -14.21
CA GLU A 228 41.00 -45.91 -15.53
C GLU A 228 41.77 -44.67 -16.03
N ALA A 229 42.94 -44.45 -15.42
CA ALA A 229 43.96 -43.56 -15.96
C ALA A 229 45.34 -44.24 -16.01
N PRO A 230 45.55 -45.25 -16.89
CA PRO A 230 46.90 -45.71 -17.21
C PRO A 230 47.62 -44.60 -18.00
N ALA A 231 48.71 -44.09 -17.45
CA ALA A 231 49.53 -43.09 -18.12
C ALA A 231 50.25 -43.70 -19.33
N ALA A 232 49.86 -43.28 -20.55
CA ALA A 232 50.62 -43.52 -21.76
C ALA A 232 50.49 -42.32 -22.73
N GLU A 233 51.61 -42.02 -23.38
CA GLU A 233 51.92 -40.82 -24.14
C GLU A 233 50.98 -40.51 -25.32
N GLY A 234 50.85 -39.22 -25.64
CA GLY A 234 50.85 -38.80 -27.06
C GLY A 234 49.49 -38.54 -27.74
N GLY A 235 48.90 -37.38 -27.47
CA GLY A 235 48.43 -36.52 -28.57
C GLY A 235 46.92 -36.34 -28.81
N ARG A 236 46.52 -35.07 -28.75
CA ARG A 236 45.45 -34.39 -29.55
C ARG A 236 43.98 -34.72 -29.25
N ARG A 237 43.37 -33.80 -28.50
CA ARG A 237 42.07 -33.12 -28.73
C ARG A 237 41.02 -33.84 -29.61
N ILE A 238 39.90 -34.28 -29.02
CA ILE A 238 38.58 -34.25 -29.67
C ILE A 238 37.48 -33.85 -28.65
N LEU A 239 36.88 -32.68 -28.85
CA LEU A 239 35.49 -32.34 -28.48
C LEU A 239 34.64 -32.49 -29.78
N PRO A 240 33.28 -32.50 -29.78
CA PRO A 240 32.31 -32.53 -28.67
C PRO A 240 31.18 -33.60 -28.83
N ALA A 241 30.47 -33.95 -27.75
CA ALA A 241 29.29 -34.84 -27.84
C ALA A 241 28.07 -34.47 -26.95
N LEU A 242 28.10 -33.36 -26.19
CA LEU A 242 27.03 -33.01 -25.22
C LEU A 242 26.07 -31.88 -25.66
N MET A 243 26.06 -31.49 -26.94
CA MET A 243 25.16 -30.45 -27.47
C MET A 243 24.26 -30.94 -28.63
N ARG A 244 23.73 -32.16 -28.55
CA ARG A 244 22.80 -32.70 -29.57
C ARG A 244 21.51 -33.38 -29.07
N THR A 245 21.22 -33.37 -27.78
CA THR A 245 20.04 -34.08 -27.22
C THR A 245 18.87 -33.16 -26.81
N PHE A 246 19.01 -31.84 -26.96
CA PHE A 246 17.92 -30.87 -26.71
C PHE A 246 17.25 -30.40 -28.01
N GLY A 247 16.90 -31.33 -28.89
CA GLY A 247 16.14 -31.09 -30.11
C GLY A 247 14.99 -32.09 -30.27
N ASN A 248 13.78 -31.58 -30.52
CA ASN A 248 12.54 -32.32 -30.79
C ASN A 248 11.87 -33.05 -29.61
N ILE A 249 11.39 -32.29 -28.63
CA ILE A 249 10.04 -32.54 -28.09
C ILE A 249 9.15 -31.39 -28.56
N GLN A 250 8.18 -31.70 -29.43
CA GLN A 250 7.15 -30.75 -29.86
C GLN A 250 5.95 -30.81 -28.93
N THR A 251 5.59 -29.69 -28.30
CA THR A 251 4.20 -29.41 -27.93
C THR A 251 3.90 -27.93 -28.25
N SER A 252 2.92 -27.72 -29.12
CA SER A 252 2.45 -26.39 -29.53
C SER A 252 1.23 -25.98 -28.66
N PRO A 253 0.50 -24.86 -28.88
CA PRO A 253 0.32 -23.88 -27.80
C PRO A 253 -1.15 -23.59 -27.46
N VAL A 254 -1.35 -22.60 -26.56
CA VAL A 254 -2.63 -21.90 -26.29
C VAL A 254 -3.77 -22.76 -25.69
N THR A 255 -4.10 -22.48 -24.42
CA THR A 255 -5.50 -22.13 -24.09
C THR A 255 -5.56 -21.23 -22.86
N GLY A 256 -5.92 -19.95 -23.05
CA GLY A 256 -6.57 -19.17 -21.99
C GLY A 256 -8.08 -19.35 -22.11
N ARG A 257 -8.79 -19.54 -20.99
CA ARG A 257 -10.25 -19.43 -20.95
C ARG A 257 -10.70 -18.49 -19.84
N LYS A 258 -11.10 -17.28 -20.25
CA LYS A 258 -12.12 -16.52 -19.55
C LYS A 258 -13.42 -17.32 -19.56
N LEU A 259 -14.21 -17.20 -18.49
CA LEU A 259 -15.64 -17.49 -18.53
C LEU A 259 -16.35 -16.30 -19.17
N GLN A 260 -16.93 -16.50 -20.36
CA GLN A 260 -18.12 -15.74 -20.79
C GLN A 260 -18.88 -16.51 -21.88
N ALA A 261 -20.09 -16.91 -21.53
CA ALA A 261 -21.15 -17.44 -22.37
C ALA A 261 -22.41 -16.62 -22.01
N ASP A 262 -23.39 -16.35 -22.88
CA ASP A 262 -23.52 -16.48 -24.33
C ASP A 262 -24.81 -15.70 -24.75
N GLN A 263 -25.03 -15.53 -26.06
CA GLN A 263 -26.33 -15.29 -26.75
C GLN A 263 -26.92 -13.87 -26.96
N LYS A 264 -26.71 -13.43 -28.22
CA LYS A 264 -27.74 -13.10 -29.26
C LYS A 264 -28.62 -11.83 -29.20
N LYS A 265 -28.55 -11.09 -30.35
CA LYS A 265 -29.65 -10.44 -31.12
C LYS A 265 -30.47 -9.32 -30.41
N GLN A 266 -31.01 -8.28 -31.03
CA GLN A 266 -31.21 -7.82 -32.44
C GLN A 266 -31.59 -6.29 -32.39
N THR A 267 -31.69 -5.43 -33.42
CA THR A 267 -31.58 -5.46 -34.92
C THR A 267 -31.20 -4.04 -35.41
N SER A 268 -30.70 -3.88 -36.64
CA SER A 268 -30.76 -2.63 -37.46
C SER A 268 -29.92 -1.42 -36.97
N GLU A 269 -29.52 -0.43 -37.78
CA GLU A 269 -29.57 -0.14 -39.23
C GLU A 269 -28.09 0.19 -39.66
N GLU A 270 -27.67 0.32 -40.92
CA GLU A 270 -28.19 1.17 -42.00
C GLU A 270 -27.69 0.62 -43.36
N GLN A 271 -28.54 0.65 -44.39
CA GLN A 271 -28.20 0.17 -45.74
C GLN A 271 -28.41 1.29 -46.76
N SER A 272 -27.51 1.39 -47.74
CA SER A 272 -27.82 1.94 -49.07
C SER A 272 -28.58 0.92 -49.91
#